data_AF-A0A2M7WSY2-F1
#
_entry.id   AF-A0A2M7WSY2-F1
#
_cell.length_a   1.000
_cell.length_b   1.000
_cell.length_c   1.000
_cell.angle_alpha   90.00
_cell.angle_beta   90.00
_cell.angle_gamma   90.00
#
_symmetry.space_group_name_H-M   'P 1'
#
loop_
_entity.id
_entity.type
_entity.pdbx_description
1 polymer ?
#
loop_
_entity_poly.entity_id
_entity_poly.type
_entity_poly.pdbx_seq_one_letter_code
_entity_poly.pdbx_strand_id
1 'polypeptide(L)'
;FLPIVIVSLSVWASPWFIIKLAVFSPAEYGHLLEQSSYAINSFGATFLLLVALKYFFDDSKTVHWIGLIERRLTRFSDIDAAEIGIALLAILGFSFFVPGKIQSTVLVAGIAGVIVFILMEGVIGFFSSKQKRMAAAGVASQGLALFLYLEVLDAAFSLDSVVGAFALTTSIPVIIIGLGIGAYFVRSLTIFFVRRRTLESLMYLEHGAHWAILGLSLSMFASLILEVPEIVTGSIGAFFVIAAYYSSVKIRGSI
;
A
#
# COMPACT_ATOMS: atom_id res chain seq x y z
N PHE A 1 6.04 -1.52 14.21
CA PHE A 1 7.52 -1.41 14.17
C PHE A 1 8.02 -0.65 12.94
N LEU A 2 7.44 -0.83 11.75
CA LEU A 2 7.83 -0.06 10.56
C LEU A 2 7.73 1.48 10.67
N PRO A 3 6.67 2.05 11.30
CA PRO A 3 6.60 3.51 11.49
C PRO A 3 7.79 4.02 12.30
N ILE A 4 8.21 3.27 13.32
CA ILE A 4 9.36 3.59 14.17
C ILE A 4 10.65 3.54 13.34
N VAL A 5 10.80 2.54 12.46
CA VAL A 5 11.98 2.43 11.58
C VAL A 5 12.01 3.57 10.55
N ILE A 6 10.89 3.90 9.92
CA ILE A 6 10.82 4.98 8.93
C ILE A 6 11.05 6.36 9.58
N VAL A 7 10.45 6.63 10.74
CA VAL A 7 10.71 7.85 11.51
C VAL A 7 12.17 7.88 11.98
N SER A 8 12.74 6.75 12.41
CA SER A 8 14.14 6.67 12.81
C SER A 8 15.10 7.00 11.65
N LEU A 9 14.78 6.56 10.43
CA LEU A 9 15.56 6.85 9.23
C LEU A 9 15.35 8.29 8.73
N SER A 10 14.13 8.83 8.86
CA SER A 10 13.79 10.19 8.45
C SER A 10 14.43 11.25 9.36
N VAL A 11 14.53 10.96 10.66
CA VAL A 11 15.07 11.87 11.68
C VAL A 11 16.53 11.53 12.04
N TRP A 12 17.12 10.49 11.42
CA TRP A 12 18.45 9.97 11.79
C TRP A 12 18.61 9.67 13.29
N ALA A 13 17.53 9.20 13.92
CA ALA A 13 17.49 8.87 15.34
C ALA A 13 17.52 7.35 15.54
N SER A 14 17.98 6.88 16.70
CA SER A 14 17.94 5.44 16.98
C SER A 14 16.49 4.94 17.15
N PRO A 15 16.12 3.75 16.64
CA PRO A 15 14.77 3.20 16.81
C PRO A 15 14.36 3.08 18.29
N TRP A 16 15.33 2.83 19.17
CA TRP A 16 15.13 2.76 20.61
C TRP A 16 14.75 4.12 21.23
N PHE A 17 15.34 5.21 20.71
CA PHE A 17 14.99 6.56 21.12
C PHE A 17 13.55 6.91 20.69
N ILE A 18 13.15 6.53 19.47
CA ILE A 18 11.78 6.74 18.98
C ILE A 18 10.76 5.93 19.79
N ILE A 19 11.08 4.69 20.18
CA ILE A 19 10.23 3.90 21.09
C ILE A 19 10.06 4.59 22.43
N LYS A 20 11.15 5.08 23.05
CA LYS A 20 11.07 5.82 24.31
C LYS A 20 10.26 7.10 24.14
N LEU A 21 10.46 7.83 23.05
CA LEU A 21 9.74 9.06 22.78
C LEU A 21 8.24 8.82 22.60
N ALA A 22 7.86 7.75 21.88
CA ALA A 22 6.47 7.36 21.74
C ALA A 22 5.84 6.98 23.10
N VAL A 23 6.57 6.33 24.00
CA VAL A 23 6.00 5.90 25.30
C VAL A 23 5.95 7.04 26.32
N PHE A 24 7.00 7.88 26.37
CA PHE A 24 7.16 8.88 27.44
C PHE A 24 6.79 10.31 27.02
N SER A 25 6.80 10.63 25.72
CA SER A 25 6.48 11.95 25.17
C SER A 25 5.61 11.87 23.90
N PRO A 26 4.33 11.45 24.02
CA PRO A 26 3.44 11.25 22.86
C PRO A 26 3.25 12.49 21.98
N ALA A 27 3.23 13.68 22.58
CA ALA A 27 3.06 14.95 21.87
C ALA A 27 4.28 15.27 20.98
N GLU A 28 5.49 14.99 21.47
CA GLU A 28 6.74 15.22 20.74
C GLU A 28 6.90 14.22 19.59
N TYR A 29 6.50 12.96 19.81
CA TYR A 29 6.44 11.95 18.77
C TYR A 29 5.42 12.30 17.67
N GLY A 30 4.25 12.82 18.05
CA GLY A 30 3.24 13.31 17.09
C GLY A 30 3.76 14.42 16.19
N HIS A 31 4.51 15.39 16.75
CA HIS A 31 5.07 16.48 15.95
C HIS A 31 6.18 16.02 15.00
N LEU A 32 7.01 15.06 15.40
CA LEU A 32 8.01 14.43 14.52
C LEU A 32 7.36 13.63 13.39
N LEU A 33 6.24 12.96 13.67
CA LEU A 33 5.43 12.27 12.66
C LEU A 33 4.82 13.25 11.66
N GLU A 34 4.28 14.37 12.14
CA GLU A 34 3.71 15.42 11.30
C GLU A 34 4.77 16.03 10.37
N GLN A 35 5.98 16.29 10.87
CA GLN A 35 7.10 16.74 10.05
C GLN A 35 7.57 15.67 9.04
N SER A 36 7.46 14.40 9.40
CA SER A 36 7.82 13.26 8.53
C SER A 36 6.68 12.84 7.59
N SER A 37 5.49 13.44 7.72
CA SER A 37 4.30 13.06 6.95
C SER A 37 4.52 13.17 5.45
N TYR A 38 5.22 14.21 4.99
CA TYR A 38 5.58 14.37 3.57
C TYR A 38 6.48 13.25 3.04
N ALA A 39 7.44 12.78 3.86
CA ALA A 39 8.30 11.66 3.50
C ALA A 39 7.49 10.36 3.43
N ILE A 40 6.66 10.12 4.44
CA ILE A 40 5.81 8.92 4.53
C ILE A 40 4.81 8.87 3.38
N ASN A 41 4.12 9.99 3.12
CA ASN A 41 3.15 10.11 2.03
C ASN A 41 3.82 9.91 0.67
N SER A 42 4.96 10.53 0.41
CA SER A 42 5.68 10.35 -0.85
C SER A 42 6.17 8.91 -1.06
N PHE A 43 6.77 8.32 -0.02
CA PHE A 43 7.24 6.92 -0.04
C PHE A 43 6.07 5.96 -0.30
N GLY A 44 5.02 6.05 0.51
CA GLY A 44 3.86 5.17 0.45
C GLY A 44 3.07 5.35 -0.84
N ALA A 45 2.83 6.58 -1.27
CA ALA A 45 2.14 6.87 -2.52
C ALA A 45 2.87 6.25 -3.71
N THR A 46 4.19 6.42 -3.78
CA THR A 46 5.03 5.86 -4.85
C THR A 46 5.01 4.34 -4.85
N PHE A 47 5.25 3.75 -3.68
CA PHE A 47 5.31 2.30 -3.53
C PHE A 47 3.97 1.64 -3.91
N LEU A 48 2.86 2.18 -3.40
CA LEU A 48 1.51 1.68 -3.72
C LEU A 48 1.14 1.95 -5.18
N LEU A 49 1.61 3.04 -5.78
CA LEU A 49 1.43 3.31 -7.21
C LEU A 49 2.07 2.20 -8.04
N LEU A 50 3.31 1.82 -7.70
CA LEU A 50 4.03 0.74 -8.40
C LEU A 50 3.32 -0.61 -8.25
N VAL A 51 2.87 -0.96 -7.03
CA VAL A 51 2.08 -2.18 -6.79
C VAL A 51 0.81 -2.19 -7.65
N ALA A 52 0.09 -1.07 -7.72
CA ALA A 52 -1.10 -0.95 -8.55
C ALA A 52 -0.78 -1.02 -10.05
N LEU A 53 0.19 -0.23 -10.53
CA LEU A 53 0.57 -0.18 -11.94
C LEU A 53 1.08 -1.52 -12.44
N LYS A 54 1.87 -2.23 -11.64
CA LYS A 54 2.33 -3.59 -11.97
C LYS A 54 1.17 -4.53 -12.20
N TYR A 55 0.16 -4.48 -11.32
CA TYR A 55 -1.06 -5.24 -11.54
C TYR A 55 -1.77 -4.81 -12.83
N PHE A 56 -1.91 -3.51 -13.11
CA PHE A 56 -2.60 -3.03 -14.31
C PHE A 56 -1.86 -3.30 -15.62
N PHE A 57 -0.54 -3.42 -15.61
CA PHE A 57 0.29 -3.74 -16.77
C PHE A 57 0.60 -5.23 -16.93
N ASP A 58 0.07 -6.10 -16.06
CA ASP A 58 0.23 -7.54 -16.24
C ASP A 58 -0.67 -8.06 -17.38
N ASP A 59 -0.05 -8.40 -18.51
CA ASP A 59 -0.68 -8.95 -19.72
C ASP A 59 -1.29 -10.36 -19.54
N SER A 60 -1.06 -11.03 -18.40
CA SER A 60 -1.64 -12.36 -18.13
C SER A 60 -3.12 -12.36 -17.74
N LYS A 61 -3.76 -11.17 -17.68
CA LYS A 61 -5.15 -11.05 -17.24
C LYS A 61 -6.17 -11.41 -18.31
N THR A 62 -7.06 -12.33 -17.94
CA THR A 62 -8.18 -12.80 -18.78
C THR A 62 -9.51 -12.10 -18.48
N VAL A 63 -9.60 -11.30 -17.42
CA VAL A 63 -10.82 -10.60 -16.99
C VAL A 63 -10.50 -9.12 -16.77
N HIS A 64 -11.25 -8.23 -17.41
CA HIS A 64 -11.09 -6.78 -17.29
C HIS A 64 -12.33 -6.17 -16.63
N TRP A 65 -12.18 -5.44 -15.52
CA TRP A 65 -13.34 -4.87 -14.80
C TRP A 65 -13.80 -3.55 -15.44
N ILE A 66 -12.86 -2.69 -15.86
CA ILE A 66 -13.15 -1.49 -16.66
C ILE A 66 -12.45 -1.64 -18.02
N GLY A 67 -13.11 -2.35 -18.95
CA GLY A 67 -12.52 -2.81 -20.21
C GLY A 67 -12.00 -1.73 -21.17
N LEU A 68 -12.32 -0.45 -20.94
CA LEU A 68 -11.88 0.66 -21.81
C LEU A 68 -10.55 1.29 -21.35
N ILE A 69 -10.27 1.27 -20.04
CA ILE A 69 -9.03 1.81 -19.45
C ILE A 69 -7.96 0.70 -19.44
N GLU A 70 -8.30 -0.49 -18.96
CA GLU A 70 -7.37 -1.62 -18.84
C GLU A 70 -6.84 -2.08 -20.21
N ARG A 71 -7.68 -2.10 -21.25
CA ARG A 71 -7.28 -2.50 -22.62
C ARG A 71 -6.34 -1.50 -23.31
N ARG A 72 -6.28 -0.25 -22.83
CA ARG A 72 -5.34 0.77 -23.33
C ARG A 72 -4.02 0.75 -22.56
N LEU A 73 -4.06 0.37 -21.28
CA LEU A 73 -2.89 0.17 -20.45
C LEU A 73 -2.10 -1.10 -20.83
N THR A 74 -2.76 -2.21 -21.19
CA THR A 74 -2.07 -3.44 -21.64
C THR A 74 -1.22 -3.24 -22.90
N ARG A 75 -1.54 -2.25 -23.75
CA ARG A 75 -0.69 -1.91 -24.90
C ARG A 75 0.70 -1.38 -24.51
N PHE A 76 0.89 -0.95 -23.26
CA PHE A 76 2.19 -0.54 -22.70
C PHE A 76 2.91 -1.68 -21.96
N SER A 77 2.35 -2.89 -21.91
CA SER A 77 2.96 -4.06 -21.26
C SER A 77 4.25 -4.54 -21.96
N ASP A 78 4.47 -4.14 -23.21
CA ASP A 78 5.67 -4.50 -24.00
C ASP A 78 6.93 -3.73 -23.56
N ILE A 79 6.78 -2.71 -22.70
CA ILE A 79 7.90 -1.95 -22.15
C ILE A 79 8.17 -2.45 -20.72
N ASP A 80 9.14 -3.35 -20.60
CA ASP A 80 9.71 -3.74 -19.31
C ASP A 80 10.06 -2.46 -18.51
N ALA A 81 9.42 -2.25 -17.35
CA ALA A 81 9.55 -1.09 -16.46
C ALA A 81 8.77 0.21 -16.79
N ALA A 82 7.72 0.16 -17.63
CA ALA A 82 6.82 1.33 -17.80
C ALA A 82 6.25 1.87 -16.47
N GLU A 83 5.91 0.98 -15.53
CA GLU A 83 5.45 1.33 -14.18
C GLU A 83 6.44 2.22 -13.41
N ILE A 84 7.74 1.93 -13.51
CA ILE A 84 8.80 2.69 -12.84
C ILE A 84 8.90 4.09 -13.45
N GLY A 85 8.86 4.19 -14.78
CA GLY A 85 8.86 5.47 -15.48
C GLY A 85 7.69 6.36 -15.08
N ILE A 86 6.48 5.80 -15.01
CA ILE A 86 5.28 6.54 -14.59
C ILE A 86 5.38 6.97 -13.13
N ALA A 87 5.85 6.09 -12.23
CA ALA A 87 6.02 6.43 -10.83
C ALA A 87 7.03 7.57 -10.62
N LEU A 88 8.17 7.53 -11.33
CA LEU A 88 9.17 8.60 -11.28
C LEU A 88 8.62 9.93 -11.81
N LEU A 89 7.88 9.89 -12.92
CA LEU A 89 7.22 11.08 -13.48
C LEU A 89 6.16 11.64 -12.53
N ALA A 90 5.40 10.77 -11.85
CA ALA A 90 4.41 11.18 -10.86
C ALA A 90 5.10 11.91 -9.70
N ILE A 91 6.11 11.31 -9.06
CA ILE A 91 6.84 11.92 -7.95
C ILE A 91 7.46 13.25 -8.37
N LEU A 92 8.09 13.30 -9.56
CA LEU A 92 8.68 14.52 -10.10
C LEU A 92 7.61 15.60 -10.29
N GLY A 93 6.46 15.24 -10.86
CA GLY A 93 5.33 16.14 -11.07
C GLY A 93 4.79 16.70 -9.76
N PHE A 94 4.47 15.83 -8.79
CA PHE A 94 3.96 16.22 -7.48
C PHE A 94 4.98 17.05 -6.68
N SER A 95 6.27 16.76 -6.82
CA SER A 95 7.37 17.49 -6.18
C SER A 95 7.38 18.98 -6.53
N PHE A 96 6.96 19.38 -7.75
CA PHE A 96 6.87 20.79 -8.13
C PHE A 96 5.73 21.56 -7.42
N PHE A 97 4.72 20.87 -6.89
CA PHE A 97 3.60 21.47 -6.18
C PHE A 97 3.85 21.62 -4.68
N VAL A 98 4.92 21.02 -4.15
CA VAL A 98 5.28 21.04 -2.73
C VAL A 98 6.23 22.22 -2.44
N PRO A 99 6.17 22.86 -1.24
CA PRO A 99 7.11 23.91 -0.87
C PRO A 99 8.58 23.48 -1.01
N GLY A 100 9.42 24.35 -1.60
CA GLY A 100 10.81 24.02 -1.96
C GLY A 100 11.70 23.50 -0.83
N LYS A 101 11.38 23.81 0.44
CA LYS A 101 12.11 23.30 1.62
C LYS A 101 11.92 21.79 1.85
N ILE A 102 10.79 21.23 1.40
CA ILE A 102 10.39 19.83 1.64
C ILE A 102 10.51 19.01 0.34
N GLN A 103 10.72 19.68 -0.80
CA GLN A 103 10.85 19.07 -2.12
C GLN A 103 11.90 17.96 -2.17
N SER A 104 13.08 18.19 -1.59
CA SER A 104 14.15 17.17 -1.53
C SER A 104 13.71 15.95 -0.72
N THR A 105 13.00 16.15 0.38
CA THR A 105 12.48 15.07 1.22
C THR A 105 11.46 14.23 0.47
N VAL A 106 10.54 14.86 -0.27
CA VAL A 106 9.55 14.17 -1.10
C VAL A 106 10.23 13.35 -2.20
N LEU A 107 11.20 13.93 -2.93
CA LEU A 107 11.92 13.22 -3.98
C LEU A 107 12.70 12.02 -3.42
N VAL A 108 13.48 12.21 -2.35
CA VAL A 108 14.29 11.16 -1.73
C VAL A 108 13.41 10.03 -1.20
N ALA A 109 12.33 10.37 -0.51
CA ALA A 109 11.41 9.37 0.03
C ALA A 109 10.64 8.63 -1.06
N GLY A 110 10.22 9.32 -2.13
CA GLY A 110 9.58 8.70 -3.29
C GLY A 110 10.53 7.73 -3.99
N ILE A 111 11.77 8.14 -4.27
CA ILE A 111 12.81 7.27 -4.85
C ILE A 111 13.08 6.06 -3.95
N ALA A 112 13.12 6.25 -2.62
CA ALA A 112 13.25 5.13 -1.68
C ALA A 112 12.07 4.14 -1.82
N GLY A 113 10.85 4.63 -2.06
CA GLY A 113 9.68 3.80 -2.38
C GLY A 113 9.89 2.95 -3.63
N VAL A 114 10.43 3.55 -4.70
CA VAL A 114 10.80 2.82 -5.93
C VAL A 114 11.86 1.75 -5.65
N ILE A 115 12.91 2.09 -4.90
CA ILE A 115 14.00 1.16 -4.58
C ILE A 115 13.46 -0.03 -3.77
N VAL A 116 12.64 0.21 -2.75
CA VAL A 116 12.05 -0.87 -1.93
C VAL A 116 11.17 -1.78 -2.78
N PHE A 117 10.39 -1.21 -3.71
CA PHE A 117 9.60 -1.99 -4.66
C PHE A 117 10.49 -2.88 -5.54
N ILE A 118 11.52 -2.32 -6.18
CA ILE A 118 12.46 -3.08 -7.03
C ILE A 118 13.17 -4.18 -6.24
N LEU A 119 13.60 -3.89 -5.01
CA LEU A 119 14.25 -4.89 -4.15
C LEU A 119 13.29 -6.02 -3.82
N MET A 120 12.03 -5.72 -3.51
CA MET A 120 11.02 -6.74 -3.25
C MET A 120 10.78 -7.62 -4.47
N GLU A 121 10.61 -7.01 -5.65
CA GLU A 121 10.45 -7.73 -6.92
C GLU A 121 11.65 -8.61 -7.23
N GLY A 122 12.87 -8.10 -7.01
CA GLY A 122 14.10 -8.87 -7.14
C GLY A 122 14.14 -10.08 -6.20
N VAL A 123 13.72 -9.91 -4.94
CA VAL A 123 13.60 -10.99 -3.96
C VAL A 123 12.56 -12.02 -4.42
N ILE A 124 11.36 -11.58 -4.80
CA ILE A 124 10.29 -12.46 -5.29
C ILE A 124 10.77 -13.24 -6.51
N GLY A 125 11.34 -12.58 -7.53
CA GLY A 125 11.86 -13.22 -8.74
C GLY A 125 12.98 -14.22 -8.45
N PHE A 126 13.88 -13.91 -7.51
CA PHE A 126 14.94 -14.83 -7.09
C PHE A 126 14.36 -16.08 -6.41
N PHE A 127 13.41 -15.90 -5.49
CA PHE A 127 12.75 -17.03 -4.81
C PHE A 127 11.88 -17.84 -5.75
N SER A 128 11.14 -17.23 -6.67
CA SER A 128 10.34 -17.92 -7.71
C SER A 128 11.23 -18.73 -8.67
N SER A 129 12.43 -18.23 -9.00
CA SER A 129 13.40 -18.95 -9.83
C SER A 129 14.01 -20.15 -9.10
N LYS A 130 14.36 -19.97 -7.82
CA LYS A 130 14.85 -21.05 -6.94
C LYS A 130 13.76 -22.10 -6.70
N GLN A 131 12.52 -21.66 -6.53
CA GLN A 131 11.32 -22.49 -6.42
C GLN A 131 11.09 -23.35 -7.65
N LYS A 132 11.20 -22.82 -8.87
CA LYS A 132 11.11 -23.64 -10.11
C LYS A 132 12.16 -24.75 -10.12
N ARG A 133 13.39 -24.45 -9.66
CA ARG A 133 14.46 -25.46 -9.51
C ARG A 133 14.19 -26.48 -8.39
N MET A 134 13.64 -26.05 -7.25
CA MET A 134 13.35 -26.93 -6.11
C MET A 134 12.11 -27.79 -6.32
N ALA A 135 11.10 -27.28 -7.01
CA ALA A 135 9.92 -28.03 -7.45
C ALA A 135 10.32 -29.13 -8.44
N ALA A 136 11.25 -28.85 -9.37
CA ALA A 136 11.85 -29.87 -10.24
C ALA A 136 12.66 -30.92 -9.44
N ALA A 137 13.09 -30.59 -8.22
CA ALA A 137 13.77 -31.50 -7.29
C ALA A 137 12.82 -32.12 -6.23
N GLY A 138 11.50 -31.97 -6.36
CA GLY A 138 10.51 -32.59 -5.48
C GLY A 138 10.35 -31.93 -4.09
N VAL A 139 10.94 -30.77 -3.84
CA VAL A 139 10.87 -30.05 -2.55
C VAL A 139 9.84 -28.91 -2.65
N ALA A 140 8.74 -29.03 -1.90
CA ALA A 140 7.67 -28.03 -1.87
C ALA A 140 8.01 -26.88 -0.91
N SER A 141 8.41 -25.72 -1.46
CA SER A 141 8.64 -24.48 -0.69
C SER A 141 7.87 -23.28 -1.27
N GLN A 142 6.55 -23.41 -1.49
CA GLN A 142 5.71 -22.40 -2.20
C GLN A 142 5.32 -21.15 -1.38
N GLY A 143 5.59 -21.11 -0.09
CA GLY A 143 5.03 -20.07 0.78
C GLY A 143 5.86 -18.79 0.95
N LEU A 144 7.19 -18.83 0.75
CA LEU A 144 8.07 -17.78 1.28
C LEU A 144 8.00 -16.47 0.48
N ALA A 145 7.99 -16.52 -0.86
CA ALA A 145 7.91 -15.32 -1.69
C ALA A 145 6.57 -14.58 -1.50
N LEU A 146 5.46 -15.34 -1.48
CA LEU A 146 4.13 -14.80 -1.21
C LEU A 146 4.03 -14.24 0.21
N PHE A 147 4.62 -14.92 1.20
CA PHE A 147 4.68 -14.41 2.57
C PHE A 147 5.41 -13.08 2.66
N LEU A 148 6.59 -12.96 2.06
CA LEU A 148 7.33 -11.69 2.03
C LEU A 148 6.56 -10.59 1.30
N TYR A 149 5.94 -10.90 0.16
CA TYR A 149 5.10 -9.95 -0.57
C TYR A 149 3.96 -9.42 0.30
N LEU A 150 3.23 -10.30 0.98
CA LEU A 150 2.13 -9.93 1.86
C LEU A 150 2.60 -9.13 3.07
N GLU A 151 3.71 -9.51 3.70
CA GLU A 151 4.27 -8.76 4.84
C GLU A 151 4.71 -7.35 4.45
N VAL A 152 5.29 -7.14 3.26
CA VAL A 152 5.66 -5.79 2.83
C VAL A 152 4.43 -4.95 2.44
N LEU A 153 3.42 -5.58 1.84
CA LEU A 153 2.15 -4.93 1.53
C LEU A 153 1.40 -4.53 2.80
N ASP A 154 1.34 -5.42 3.79
CA ASP A 154 0.79 -5.13 5.13
C ASP A 154 1.60 -4.04 5.86
N ALA A 155 2.92 -4.04 5.69
CA ALA A 155 3.80 -3.00 6.22
C ALA A 155 3.51 -1.62 5.64
N ALA A 156 3.29 -1.52 4.33
CA ALA A 156 2.95 -0.27 3.64
C ALA A 156 1.57 0.25 4.11
N PHE A 157 0.56 -0.62 4.24
CA PHE A 157 -0.75 -0.21 4.77
C PHE A 157 -0.75 0.09 6.26
N SER A 158 0.10 -0.58 7.04
CA SER A 158 0.31 -0.24 8.45
C SER A 158 0.94 1.15 8.62
N LEU A 159 1.71 1.63 7.64
CA LEU A 159 2.34 2.94 7.71
C LEU A 159 1.31 4.07 7.59
N ASP A 160 0.46 3.98 6.56
CA ASP A 160 -0.58 4.97 6.26
C ASP A 160 -1.64 5.04 7.38
N SER A 161 -2.10 3.89 7.88
CA SER A 161 -3.08 3.82 8.97
C SER A 161 -2.59 4.42 10.29
N VAL A 162 -1.29 4.34 10.58
CA VAL A 162 -0.71 4.98 11.77
C VAL A 162 -0.61 6.49 11.56
N VAL A 163 -0.17 6.97 10.40
CA VAL A 163 -0.12 8.41 10.11
C VAL A 163 -1.52 9.03 10.19
N GLY A 164 -2.54 8.38 9.64
CA GLY A 164 -3.93 8.83 9.78
C GLY A 164 -4.40 8.86 11.24
N ALA A 165 -4.16 7.78 12.00
CA ALA A 165 -4.56 7.77 13.42
C ALA A 165 -3.97 8.95 14.22
N PHE A 166 -2.75 9.40 13.89
CA PHE A 166 -2.14 10.58 14.51
C PHE A 166 -2.69 11.93 14.02
N ALA A 167 -3.26 12.00 12.81
CA ALA A 167 -3.93 13.20 12.33
C ALA A 167 -5.30 13.40 13.01
N LEU A 168 -5.97 12.31 13.41
CA LEU A 168 -7.20 12.38 14.22
C LEU A 168 -6.94 12.67 15.71
N THR A 169 -5.90 12.08 16.30
CA THR A 169 -5.57 12.30 17.71
C THR A 169 -4.11 12.01 18.02
N THR A 170 -3.51 12.79 18.91
CA THR A 170 -2.15 12.54 19.43
C THR A 170 -2.15 11.60 20.63
N SER A 171 -3.32 11.15 21.09
CA SER A 171 -3.45 10.29 22.26
C SER A 171 -3.22 8.82 21.90
N ILE A 172 -1.98 8.36 22.13
CA ILE A 172 -1.55 6.97 21.87
C ILE A 172 -2.50 5.91 22.47
N PRO A 173 -3.04 6.06 23.70
CA PRO A 173 -4.00 5.09 24.22
C PRO A 173 -5.25 4.93 23.34
N VAL A 174 -5.78 6.04 22.80
CA VAL A 174 -6.96 6.02 21.93
C VAL A 174 -6.62 5.39 20.59
N ILE A 175 -5.45 5.70 20.02
CA ILE A 175 -4.95 5.05 18.78
C ILE A 175 -4.85 3.53 18.97
N ILE A 176 -4.23 3.08 20.06
CA ILE A 176 -4.07 1.64 20.34
C ILE A 176 -5.42 0.94 20.49
N ILE A 177 -6.36 1.55 21.20
CA ILE A 177 -7.71 0.99 21.38
C ILE A 177 -8.45 0.94 20.03
N GLY A 178 -8.42 2.03 19.26
CA GLY A 178 -9.08 2.11 17.96
C GLY A 178 -8.54 1.10 16.95
N LEU A 179 -7.21 1.05 16.79
CA LEU A 179 -6.53 0.07 15.93
C LEU A 179 -6.77 -1.36 16.43
N GLY A 180 -6.77 -1.59 17.74
CA GLY A 180 -7.05 -2.90 18.34
C GLY A 180 -8.46 -3.40 18.03
N ILE A 181 -9.46 -2.53 18.15
CA ILE A 181 -10.86 -2.84 17.78
C ILE A 181 -10.95 -3.12 16.28
N GLY A 182 -10.33 -2.29 15.44
CA GLY A 182 -10.29 -2.47 13.99
C GLY A 182 -9.66 -3.80 13.59
N ALA A 183 -8.50 -4.14 14.15
CA ALA A 183 -7.81 -5.40 13.90
C ALA A 183 -8.64 -6.61 14.34
N TYR A 184 -9.34 -6.54 15.47
CA TYR A 184 -10.25 -7.58 15.92
C TYR A 184 -11.43 -7.76 14.96
N PHE A 185 -12.03 -6.66 14.47
CA PHE A 185 -13.13 -6.69 13.53
C PHE A 185 -12.72 -7.29 12.18
N VAL A 186 -11.59 -6.84 11.60
CA VAL A 186 -11.05 -7.38 10.35
C VAL A 186 -10.73 -8.86 10.50
N ARG A 187 -10.09 -9.27 11.60
CA ARG A 187 -9.83 -10.69 11.90
C ARG A 187 -11.13 -11.51 11.94
N SER A 188 -12.16 -10.98 12.58
CA SER A 188 -13.44 -11.66 12.72
C SER A 188 -14.14 -11.82 11.37
N LEU A 189 -14.09 -10.80 10.51
CA LEU A 189 -14.57 -10.87 9.13
C LEU A 189 -13.81 -11.91 8.30
N THR A 190 -12.48 -11.92 8.35
CA THR A 190 -11.67 -12.91 7.61
C THR A 190 -12.02 -14.33 8.04
N ILE A 191 -12.12 -14.59 9.35
CA ILE A 191 -12.52 -15.89 9.88
C ILE A 191 -13.94 -16.27 9.41
N PHE A 192 -14.86 -15.32 9.37
CA PHE A 192 -16.23 -15.54 8.90
C PHE A 192 -16.27 -15.93 7.40
N PHE A 193 -15.56 -15.19 6.55
CA PHE A 193 -15.51 -15.45 5.11
C PHE A 193 -14.80 -16.76 4.74
N VAL A 194 -13.71 -17.09 5.43
CA VAL A 194 -12.99 -18.37 5.27
C VAL A 194 -13.90 -19.55 5.63
N ARG A 195 -14.61 -19.48 6.77
CA ARG A 195 -15.53 -20.57 7.16
C ARG A 195 -16.69 -20.77 6.17
N ARG A 196 -17.15 -19.70 5.53
CA ARG A 196 -18.26 -19.74 4.58
C ARG A 196 -17.84 -20.17 3.16
N ARG A 197 -16.55 -20.44 2.89
CA ARG A 197 -15.98 -20.69 1.54
C ARG A 197 -16.46 -19.69 0.47
N THR A 198 -16.73 -18.45 0.87
CA THR A 198 -17.31 -17.44 -0.03
C THR A 198 -16.25 -16.71 -0.85
N LEU A 199 -14.98 -16.80 -0.46
CA LEU A 199 -13.85 -16.13 -1.12
C LEU A 199 -13.60 -16.66 -2.54
N GLU A 200 -13.76 -17.95 -2.80
CA GLU A 200 -13.58 -18.56 -4.13
C GLU A 200 -14.68 -18.14 -5.14
N SER A 201 -15.78 -17.54 -4.66
CA SER A 201 -16.90 -17.10 -5.50
C SER A 201 -16.87 -15.62 -5.92
N LEU A 202 -15.86 -14.86 -5.49
CA LEU A 202 -15.78 -13.42 -5.69
C LEU A 202 -14.73 -13.03 -6.75
N MET A 203 -15.02 -13.36 -8.01
CA MET A 203 -14.16 -13.14 -9.19
C MET A 203 -13.61 -11.70 -9.32
N TYR A 204 -14.37 -10.69 -8.90
CA TYR A 204 -14.00 -9.27 -9.09
C TYR A 204 -13.38 -8.61 -7.85
N LEU A 205 -13.30 -9.32 -6.72
CA LEU A 205 -12.80 -8.72 -5.47
C LEU A 205 -11.30 -8.39 -5.57
N GLU A 206 -10.53 -9.21 -6.27
CA GLU A 206 -9.11 -8.97 -6.52
C GLU A 206 -8.90 -7.67 -7.32
N HIS A 207 -9.74 -7.43 -8.33
CA HIS A 207 -9.67 -6.21 -9.15
C HIS A 207 -10.03 -4.97 -8.33
N GLY A 208 -11.12 -5.06 -7.55
CA GLY A 208 -11.55 -3.98 -6.65
C GLY A 208 -10.48 -3.60 -5.62
N ALA A 209 -9.74 -4.59 -5.11
CA ALA A 209 -8.64 -4.35 -4.18
C ALA A 209 -7.52 -3.52 -4.82
N HIS A 210 -7.10 -3.84 -6.04
CA HIS A 210 -6.04 -3.08 -6.72
C HIS A 210 -6.48 -1.66 -7.13
N TRP A 211 -7.76 -1.47 -7.49
CA TRP A 211 -8.33 -0.13 -7.67
C TRP A 211 -8.35 0.67 -6.36
N ALA A 212 -8.63 0.01 -5.23
CA ALA A 212 -8.54 0.66 -3.91
C ALA A 212 -7.09 1.05 -3.57
N ILE A 213 -6.11 0.21 -3.90
CA ILE A 213 -4.67 0.51 -3.73
C ILE A 213 -4.26 1.73 -4.57
N LEU A 214 -4.71 1.79 -5.82
CA LEU A 214 -4.46 2.94 -6.70
C LEU A 214 -5.12 4.21 -6.16
N GLY A 215 -6.37 4.12 -5.70
CA GLY A 215 -7.07 5.24 -5.06
C GLY A 215 -6.35 5.74 -3.81
N LEU A 216 -5.84 4.82 -2.99
CA LEU A 216 -5.05 5.13 -1.80
C LEU A 216 -3.75 5.86 -2.17
N SER A 217 -2.99 5.31 -3.12
CA SER A 217 -1.78 5.96 -3.65
C SER A 217 -2.04 7.39 -4.13
N LEU A 218 -3.09 7.60 -4.92
CA LEU A 218 -3.45 8.92 -5.42
C LEU A 218 -3.86 9.87 -4.29
N SER A 219 -4.59 9.38 -3.28
CA SER A 219 -4.93 10.20 -2.11
C SER A 219 -3.69 10.58 -1.29
N MET A 220 -2.70 9.70 -1.16
CA MET A 220 -1.44 10.00 -0.49
C MET A 220 -0.61 11.03 -1.26
N PHE A 221 -0.62 10.98 -2.61
CA PHE A 221 -0.04 12.05 -3.44
C PHE A 221 -0.79 13.38 -3.28
N ALA A 222 -2.13 13.34 -3.23
CA ALA A 222 -2.94 14.53 -2.99
C ALA A 222 -2.66 15.15 -1.60
N SER A 223 -2.42 14.32 -0.58
CA SER A 223 -2.01 14.73 0.76
C SER A 223 -0.69 15.50 0.81
N LEU A 224 0.12 15.49 -0.25
CA LEU A 224 1.34 16.33 -0.34
C LEU A 224 1.02 17.80 -0.66
N ILE A 225 -0.13 18.08 -1.29
CA ILE A 225 -0.51 19.41 -1.78
C ILE A 225 -1.63 20.01 -0.91
N LEU A 226 -2.59 19.18 -0.51
CA LEU A 226 -3.77 19.56 0.25
C LEU A 226 -3.93 18.63 1.44
N GLU A 227 -4.34 19.16 2.60
CA GLU A 227 -4.76 18.30 3.71
C GLU A 227 -6.03 17.56 3.30
N VAL A 228 -5.89 16.29 2.90
CA VAL A 228 -7.01 15.43 2.55
C VAL A 228 -7.60 14.85 3.83
N PRO A 229 -8.88 15.10 4.15
CA PRO A 229 -9.50 14.48 5.31
C PRO A 229 -9.48 12.96 5.16
N GLU A 230 -9.06 12.24 6.19
CA GLU A 230 -9.02 10.76 6.19
C GLU A 230 -10.34 10.11 5.83
N ILE A 231 -11.45 10.77 6.16
CA ILE A 231 -12.78 10.30 5.78
C ILE A 231 -12.86 10.15 4.26
N VAL A 232 -12.32 11.10 3.49
CA VAL A 232 -12.34 11.05 2.02
C VAL A 232 -11.44 9.92 1.52
N THR A 233 -10.22 9.83 2.04
CA THR A 233 -9.25 8.77 1.70
C THR A 233 -9.82 7.37 1.95
N GLY A 234 -10.37 7.14 3.15
CA GLY A 234 -11.02 5.89 3.52
C GLY A 234 -12.29 5.60 2.72
N SER A 235 -13.06 6.63 2.37
CA SER A 235 -14.26 6.50 1.53
C SER A 235 -13.94 6.02 0.12
N ILE A 236 -12.84 6.48 -0.47
CA ILE A 236 -12.40 6.05 -1.81
C ILE A 236 -12.13 4.55 -1.81
N GLY A 237 -11.34 4.06 -0.85
CA GLY A 237 -11.06 2.63 -0.71
C GLY A 237 -12.34 1.83 -0.45
N ALA A 238 -13.18 2.28 0.48
CA ALA A 238 -14.46 1.64 0.79
C ALA A 238 -15.39 1.58 -0.43
N PHE A 239 -15.44 2.66 -1.22
CA PHE A 239 -16.25 2.73 -2.43
C PHE A 239 -15.82 1.67 -3.45
N PHE A 240 -14.53 1.54 -3.75
CA PHE A 240 -14.04 0.53 -4.70
C PHE A 240 -14.27 -0.90 -4.21
N VAL A 241 -14.05 -1.18 -2.92
CA VAL A 241 -14.28 -2.51 -2.34
C VAL A 241 -15.77 -2.87 -2.33
N ILE A 242 -16.65 -1.94 -1.93
CA ILE A 242 -18.10 -2.15 -1.90
C ILE A 242 -18.66 -2.27 -3.32
N ALA A 243 -18.19 -1.45 -4.25
CA ALA A 243 -18.59 -1.53 -5.66
C ALA A 243 -18.17 -2.87 -6.29
N ALA A 244 -16.96 -3.34 -6.03
CA ALA A 244 -16.49 -4.65 -6.48
C ALA A 244 -17.29 -5.80 -5.84
N TYR A 245 -17.61 -5.70 -4.54
CA TYR A 245 -18.47 -6.65 -3.85
C TYR A 245 -19.89 -6.69 -4.47
N TYR A 246 -20.51 -5.54 -4.69
CA TYR A 246 -21.85 -5.46 -5.29
C TYR A 246 -21.87 -5.98 -6.73
N SER A 247 -20.85 -5.65 -7.53
CA SER A 247 -20.66 -6.18 -8.88
C SER A 247 -20.54 -7.71 -8.87
N SER A 248 -19.82 -8.26 -7.89
CA SER A 248 -19.66 -9.71 -7.75
C SER A 248 -20.94 -10.43 -7.30
N VAL A 249 -21.75 -9.79 -6.45
CA VAL A 249 -23.05 -10.35 -5.99
C VAL A 249 -24.11 -10.26 -7.10
N LYS A 250 -24.14 -9.19 -7.89
CA LYS A 250 -25.13 -8.99 -8.96
C LYS A 250 -25.03 -10.05 -10.06
N ILE A 251 -23.82 -10.48 -10.41
CA ILE A 251 -23.61 -11.56 -11.40
C ILE A 251 -24.04 -12.92 -10.85
N ARG A 252 -23.91 -13.15 -9.53
CA ARG A 252 -24.41 -14.37 -8.88
C ARG A 252 -25.94 -14.46 -8.89
N GLY A 253 -26.65 -13.34 -8.96
CA GLY A 253 -28.11 -13.31 -9.07
C GLY A 253 -28.67 -13.48 -10.49
N SER A 254 -27.82 -13.50 -11.53
CA SER A 254 -28.21 -13.69 -12.93
C SER A 254 -27.86 -15.08 -13.49
N ILE A 255 -27.43 -16.01 -12.63
CA ILE A 255 -27.20 -17.43 -12.92
C ILE A 255 -28.19 -18.22 -12.07
#